data_AF-A0A7C3XMZ2-F1
#
_entry.id   AF-A0A7C3XMZ2-F1
#
_cell.length_a   1.000
_cell.length_b   1.000
_cell.length_c   1.000
_cell.angle_alpha   90.00
_cell.angle_beta   90.00
_cell.angle_gamma   90.00
#
_symmetry.space_group_name_H-M   'P 1'
#
loop_
_entity.id
_entity.type
_entity.pdbx_description
1 polymer ?
#
loop_
_entity_poly.entity_id
_entity_poly.type
_entity_poly.pdbx_seq_one_letter_code
_entity_poly.pdbx_strand_id
1 'polypeptide(L)'
;MRQDYLKLAFEPKPTFKKEEAVLEAIRRFAEAFGIDAMRIKIEKQKELRKELSADEEIELIQDEIKKLREGGRDPQRVVKKEGLERDLAEGWHFVSVLPSQRILIRK
;
A
#
# COMPACT_ATOMS: atom_id res chain seq x y z
N MET A 1 -14.92 -1.09 -55.25
CA MET A 1 -14.02 -1.87 -54.39
C MET A 1 -13.73 -1.08 -53.12
N ARG A 2 -13.85 -1.76 -51.97
CA ARG A 2 -13.30 -1.47 -50.62
C ARG A 2 -13.95 -0.29 -49.86
N GLN A 3 -14.99 -0.55 -49.05
CA GLN A 3 -15.01 -1.16 -47.70
C GLN A 3 -14.72 -0.16 -46.57
N ASP A 4 -15.81 0.22 -45.90
CA ASP A 4 -16.03 0.02 -44.47
C ASP A 4 -14.91 0.41 -43.51
N TYR A 5 -14.92 1.68 -43.07
CA TYR A 5 -14.48 2.02 -41.72
C TYR A 5 -15.71 2.32 -40.87
N LEU A 6 -16.45 1.25 -40.59
CA LEU A 6 -17.41 1.16 -39.51
C LEU A 6 -16.75 1.61 -38.20
N LYS A 7 -17.40 2.58 -37.54
CA LYS A 7 -17.61 2.64 -36.09
C LYS A 7 -16.58 1.85 -35.27
N LEU A 8 -15.41 2.44 -35.03
CA LEU A 8 -14.61 2.05 -33.87
C LEU A 8 -15.29 2.69 -32.65
N ALA A 9 -16.34 2.03 -32.16
CA ALA A 9 -16.90 2.32 -30.86
C ALA A 9 -15.75 2.23 -29.86
N PHE A 10 -15.32 3.38 -29.33
CA PHE A 10 -14.40 3.45 -28.22
C PHE A 10 -15.17 2.96 -26.99
N GLU A 11 -15.25 1.64 -26.82
CA GLU A 11 -15.70 1.07 -25.57
C GLU A 11 -14.61 1.38 -24.54
N PRO A 12 -14.88 2.23 -23.51
CA PRO A 12 -13.91 2.41 -22.45
C PRO A 12 -13.74 1.06 -21.75
N LYS A 13 -12.57 0.43 -21.96
CA LYS A 13 -12.18 -0.80 -21.26
C LYS A 13 -12.32 -0.55 -19.74
N PRO A 14 -12.91 -1.50 -18.99
CA PRO A 14 -13.26 -1.29 -17.59
C PRO A 14 -12.04 -0.90 -16.74
N THR A 15 -12.14 0.24 -16.06
CA THR A 15 -11.13 0.87 -15.20
C THR A 15 -10.84 0.11 -13.90
N PHE A 16 -11.64 -0.92 -13.59
CA PHE A 16 -11.61 -1.72 -12.36
C PHE A 16 -10.24 -2.34 -12.00
N LYS A 17 -9.35 -2.57 -12.97
CA LYS A 17 -8.03 -3.18 -12.70
C LYS A 17 -7.06 -2.29 -11.92
N LYS A 18 -7.26 -0.97 -11.92
CA LYS A 18 -6.33 -0.04 -11.24
C LYS A 18 -6.58 0.03 -9.75
N GLU A 19 -7.84 0.05 -9.34
CA GLU A 19 -8.24 0.21 -7.93
C GLU A 19 -7.84 -1.01 -7.09
N GLU A 20 -8.05 -2.22 -7.63
CA GLU A 20 -7.67 -3.47 -6.95
C GLU A 20 -6.14 -3.61 -6.80
N ALA A 21 -5.38 -3.19 -7.82
CA ALA A 21 -3.92 -3.19 -7.80
C ALA A 21 -3.35 -2.18 -6.78
N VAL A 22 -4.00 -1.02 -6.65
CA VAL A 22 -3.64 -0.01 -5.64
C VAL A 22 -3.92 -0.55 -4.23
N LEU A 23 -5.08 -1.18 -4.04
CA LEU A 23 -5.44 -1.80 -2.76
C LEU A 23 -4.44 -2.91 -2.36
N GLU A 24 -4.07 -3.79 -3.30
CA GLU A 24 -3.08 -4.83 -3.04
C GLU A 24 -1.70 -4.25 -2.68
N ALA A 25 -1.28 -3.19 -3.36
CA ALA A 25 -0.03 -2.52 -3.06
C ALA A 25 -0.04 -1.90 -1.65
N ILE A 26 -1.17 -1.31 -1.24
CA ILE A 26 -1.35 -0.72 0.09
C ILE A 26 -1.38 -1.80 1.17
N ARG A 27 -2.04 -2.95 0.93
CA ARG A 27 -2.02 -4.09 1.83
C ARG A 27 -0.60 -4.61 2.05
N ARG A 28 0.16 -4.85 0.97
CA ARG A 28 1.57 -5.26 1.07
C ARG A 28 2.43 -4.23 1.79
N PHE A 29 2.13 -2.95 1.58
CA PHE A 29 2.81 -1.88 2.30
C PHE A 29 2.49 -1.95 3.79
N ALA A 30 1.23 -2.14 4.18
CA ALA A 30 0.85 -2.33 5.58
C ALA A 30 1.61 -3.51 6.23
N GLU A 31 1.64 -4.67 5.56
CA GLU A 31 2.34 -5.87 6.06
C GLU A 31 3.84 -5.59 6.31
N ALA A 32 4.47 -4.79 5.45
CA ALA A 32 5.86 -4.39 5.62
C ALA A 32 6.09 -3.57 6.91
N PHE A 33 5.10 -2.79 7.33
CA PHE A 33 5.11 -2.06 8.61
C PHE A 33 4.70 -2.94 9.80
N GLY A 34 4.51 -4.25 9.60
CA GLY A 34 3.98 -5.17 10.61
C GLY A 34 2.49 -5.00 10.87
N ILE A 35 1.78 -4.32 9.96
CA ILE A 35 0.36 -4.07 10.05
C ILE A 35 -0.39 -5.13 9.25
N ASP A 36 -1.24 -5.90 9.93
CA ASP A 36 -2.13 -6.85 9.27
C ASP A 36 -3.39 -6.14 8.77
N ALA A 37 -3.39 -5.80 7.47
CA ALA A 37 -4.50 -5.13 6.82
C ALA A 37 -5.84 -5.89 6.95
N MET A 38 -5.79 -7.23 6.95
CA MET A 38 -6.99 -8.06 7.06
C MET A 38 -7.56 -8.00 8.47
N ARG A 39 -6.69 -8.04 9.49
CA ARG A 39 -7.10 -7.86 10.88
C ARG A 39 -7.76 -6.51 11.11
N ILE A 40 -7.16 -5.40 10.64
CA ILE A 40 -7.73 -4.06 10.85
C ILE A 40 -9.09 -3.94 10.16
N LYS A 41 -9.23 -4.49 8.96
CA LYS A 41 -10.52 -4.54 8.26
C LYS A 41 -11.58 -5.25 9.11
N ILE A 42 -11.26 -6.44 9.64
CA ILE A 42 -12.20 -7.22 10.47
C ILE A 42 -12.58 -6.45 11.73
N GLU A 43 -11.62 -5.86 12.43
CA GLU A 43 -11.89 -5.08 13.65
C GLU A 43 -12.80 -3.88 13.37
N LYS A 44 -12.57 -3.16 12.27
CA LYS A 44 -13.39 -2.01 11.89
C LYS A 44 -14.76 -2.39 11.36
N GLN A 45 -14.89 -3.47 10.59
CA GLN A 45 -16.20 -3.99 10.16
C GLN A 45 -17.05 -4.43 11.36
N LYS A 46 -16.42 -5.04 12.38
CA LYS A 46 -17.08 -5.42 13.63
C LYS A 46 -17.55 -4.20 14.43
N GLU A 47 -16.75 -3.14 14.47
CA GLU A 47 -17.10 -1.87 15.10
C GLU A 47 -18.28 -1.18 14.40
N LEU A 48 -18.21 -1.04 13.08
CA LEU A 48 -19.20 -0.31 12.29
C LEU A 48 -20.43 -1.16 11.93
N ARG A 49 -20.40 -2.47 12.19
CA ARG A 49 -21.42 -3.47 11.80
C ARG A 49 -21.82 -3.38 10.32
N LYS A 50 -20.91 -2.93 9.47
CA LYS A 50 -21.08 -2.82 8.02
C LYS A 50 -19.81 -3.31 7.34
N GLU A 51 -19.93 -3.68 6.07
CA GLU A 51 -18.77 -3.96 5.25
C GLU A 51 -18.04 -2.66 4.88
N LEU A 52 -16.71 -2.70 4.88
CA LEU A 52 -15.88 -1.58 4.44
C LEU A 52 -15.74 -1.60 2.92
N SER A 53 -15.95 -0.44 2.30
CA SER A 53 -15.56 -0.23 0.89
C SER A 53 -14.04 -0.29 0.72
N ALA A 54 -13.58 -0.47 -0.52
CA ALA A 54 -12.15 -0.44 -0.86
C ALA A 54 -11.49 0.87 -0.44
N ASP A 55 -12.15 2.02 -0.64
CA ASP A 55 -11.65 3.33 -0.22
C ASP A 55 -11.54 3.44 1.30
N GLU A 56 -12.55 2.97 2.04
CA GLU A 56 -12.53 3.00 3.51
C GLU A 56 -11.43 2.08 4.07
N GLU A 57 -11.18 0.93 3.43
CA GLU A 57 -10.07 0.05 3.78
C GLU A 57 -8.71 0.72 3.55
N ILE A 58 -8.56 1.44 2.44
CA ILE A 58 -7.35 2.20 2.12
C ILE A 58 -7.10 3.29 3.17
N GLU A 59 -8.12 4.08 3.50
CA GLU A 59 -8.01 5.15 4.51
C GLU A 59 -7.64 4.59 5.88
N LEU A 60 -8.27 3.49 6.28
CA LEU A 60 -8.02 2.81 7.54
C LEU A 60 -6.56 2.33 7.66
N ILE A 61 -6.04 1.71 6.61
CA ILE A 61 -4.65 1.26 6.56
C ILE A 61 -3.70 2.47 6.63
N GLN A 62 -3.98 3.53 5.88
CA GLN A 62 -3.16 4.75 5.90
C GLN A 62 -3.13 5.42 7.28
N ASP A 63 -4.28 5.51 7.95
CA ASP A 63 -4.39 6.07 9.30
C ASP A 63 -3.56 5.26 10.31
N GLU A 64 -3.60 3.93 10.22
CA GLU A 64 -2.82 3.09 11.12
C GLU A 64 -1.30 3.22 10.88
N ILE A 65 -0.86 3.28 9.62
CA ILE A 65 0.54 3.58 9.28
C ILE A 65 0.94 4.97 9.80
N LYS A 66 0.02 5.94 9.76
CA LYS A 66 0.26 7.29 10.26
C LYS A 66 0.41 7.31 11.78
N LYS A 67 -0.46 6.60 12.52
CA LYS A 67 -0.34 6.44 13.97
C LYS A 67 0.96 5.77 14.39
N LEU A 68 1.45 4.77 13.66
CA LEU A 68 2.77 4.18 13.92
C LEU A 68 3.89 5.23 13.80
N ARG A 69 3.79 6.16 12.85
CA ARG A 69 4.75 7.25 12.66
C ARG A 69 4.64 8.35 13.72
N GLU A 70 3.44 8.64 14.21
CA GLU A 70 3.21 9.70 15.20
C GLU A 70 3.37 9.22 16.67
N GLY A 71 3.15 7.93 16.95
CA GLY A 71 3.08 7.39 18.31
C GLY A 71 4.33 6.67 18.85
N GLY A 72 5.35 6.40 18.02
CA GLY A 72 6.41 5.44 18.37
C GLY A 72 7.83 6.00 18.34
N ARG A 73 8.59 5.73 19.40
CA ARG A 73 10.02 6.04 19.60
C ARG A 73 10.99 5.30 18.65
N ASP A 74 10.44 4.54 17.71
CA ASP A 74 11.16 3.73 16.72
C ASP A 74 10.93 4.34 15.32
N PRO A 75 11.77 5.30 14.90
CA PRO A 75 11.61 5.92 13.59
C PRO A 75 11.80 4.85 12.51
N GLN A 76 10.78 4.70 11.66
CA GLN A 76 10.83 3.84 10.48
C GLN A 76 10.88 4.69 9.21
N ARG A 77 11.76 4.33 8.28
CA ARG A 77 11.98 5.08 7.04
C ARG A 77 12.10 4.16 5.84
N VAL A 78 11.59 4.62 4.71
CA VAL A 78 11.71 3.94 3.43
C VAL A 78 12.86 4.56 2.65
N VAL A 79 13.89 3.77 2.33
CA VAL A 79 15.10 4.20 1.63
C VAL A 79 15.30 3.43 0.34
N LYS A 80 16.15 3.94 -0.55
CA LYS A 80 16.57 3.20 -1.75
C LYS A 80 17.77 2.31 -1.44
N LYS A 81 18.01 1.31 -2.28
CA LYS A 81 19.16 0.39 -2.14
C LYS A 81 20.49 1.13 -2.06
N GLU A 82 20.68 2.18 -2.87
CA GLU A 82 21.93 2.96 -2.91
C GLU A 82 22.25 3.67 -1.58
N GLY A 83 21.25 3.91 -0.71
CA GLY A 83 21.43 4.58 0.58
C GLY A 83 21.47 3.63 1.78
N LEU A 84 21.13 2.35 1.59
CA LEU A 84 20.93 1.41 2.68
C LEU A 84 22.19 1.20 3.51
N GLU A 85 23.34 1.01 2.86
CA GLU A 85 24.61 0.69 3.55
C GLU A 85 25.01 1.79 4.54
N ARG A 86 24.79 3.06 4.17
CA ARG A 86 25.05 4.20 5.05
C ARG A 86 24.11 4.19 6.26
N ASP A 87 22.82 4.01 6.01
CA ASP A 87 21.83 3.98 7.09
C ASP A 87 22.08 2.79 8.06
N LEU A 88 22.44 1.61 7.55
CA LEU A 88 22.83 0.47 8.40
C LEU A 88 24.06 0.78 9.27
N ALA A 89 25.04 1.49 8.73
CA ALA A 89 26.22 1.93 9.49
C ALA A 89 25.89 2.97 10.58
N GLU A 90 24.84 3.78 10.38
CA GLU A 90 24.31 4.76 11.35
C GLU A 90 23.46 4.11 12.47
N GLY A 91 23.40 2.77 12.51
CA GLY A 91 22.69 1.99 13.52
C GLY A 91 21.23 1.68 13.18
N TRP A 92 20.83 1.83 11.92
CA TRP A 92 19.51 1.39 11.47
C TRP A 92 19.50 -0.10 11.17
N HIS A 93 18.34 -0.72 11.30
CA HIS A 93 18.09 -2.14 11.10
C HIS A 93 17.19 -2.35 9.88
N PHE A 94 17.54 -3.33 9.05
CA PHE A 94 16.71 -3.77 7.94
C PHE A 94 15.42 -4.44 8.45
N VAL A 95 14.28 -4.11 7.84
CA VAL A 95 12.98 -4.72 8.14
C VAL A 95 12.48 -5.53 6.95
N SER A 96 12.29 -4.90 5.79
CA SER A 96 11.73 -5.55 4.60
C SER A 96 12.04 -4.80 3.31
N VAL A 97 11.88 -5.49 2.17
CA VAL A 97 11.91 -4.87 0.84
C VAL A 97 10.49 -4.72 0.32
N LEU A 98 10.13 -3.50 -0.08
CA LEU A 98 8.84 -3.17 -0.66
C LEU A 98 8.78 -3.58 -2.15
N PRO A 99 7.58 -3.85 -2.70
CA PRO A 99 7.40 -4.18 -4.12
C PRO A 99 7.94 -3.12 -5.10
N SER A 100 8.08 -1.87 -4.63
CA SER A 100 8.68 -0.75 -5.38
C SER A 100 10.21 -0.76 -5.40
N GLN A 101 10.85 -1.85 -4.95
CA GLN A 101 12.31 -1.98 -4.77
C GLN A 101 12.90 -1.02 -3.74
N ARG A 102 12.05 -0.43 -2.90
CA ARG A 102 12.47 0.39 -1.75
C ARG A 102 12.62 -0.48 -0.51
N ILE A 103 13.40 -0.04 0.45
CA ILE A 103 13.78 -0.82 1.63
C ILE A 103 13.27 -0.11 2.88
N LEU A 104 12.55 -0.83 3.72
CA LEU A 104 12.11 -0.33 5.01
C LEU A 104 13.19 -0.61 6.07
N ILE A 105 13.60 0.45 6.76
CA ILE A 105 14.56 0.41 7.86
C ILE A 105 13.94 1.01 9.12
N ARG A 106 14.37 0.53 10.29
CA ARG A 106 13.97 1.03 11.62
C ARG A 106 15.20 1.39 12.44
N LYS A 107 15.13 2.37 13.33
CA LYS A 107 16.23 2.69 14.26
C LYS A 107 15.96 2.14 15.64
#